data_AF-A0A9E3DG81-F1
#
_entry.id   AF-A0A9E3DG81-F1
#
_cell.length_a   1.000
_cell.length_b   1.000
_cell.length_c   1.000
_cell.angle_alpha   90.00
_cell.angle_beta   90.00
_cell.angle_gamma   90.00
#
_symmetry.space_group_name_H-M   'P 1'
#
loop_
_entity.id
_entity.type
_entity.pdbx_description
1 polymer ?
#
loop_
_entity_poly.entity_id
_entity_poly.type
_entity_poly.pdbx_seq_one_letter_code
_entity_poly.pdbx_strand_id
1 'polypeptide(L)'
;MFPPNEPNRPSRSLPEHEREAYATHRQNLYSEVAPISPLEHDLFEHLIAASWTLTRYRRLEDEIFQNEPNPLLNPLTAKALDTLQRLKAAAERSYRNALKEIRTIQTNYALRALLPEPIRAVAPALSETQKILRSVPKTPQPDIPNPFPAQPFEFGFNPDDPIDTYPIRPASAANLQNEPNAA
;
A
#
# COMPACT_ATOMS: atom_id res chain seq x y z
N MET A 1 4.78 -17.69 25.01
CA MET A 1 3.44 -18.27 25.25
C MET A 1 2.46 -17.11 25.22
N PHE A 2 1.90 -16.82 24.04
CA PHE A 2 0.86 -15.79 23.89
C PHE A 2 -0.46 -16.36 24.45
N PRO A 3 -1.26 -15.57 25.18
CA PRO A 3 -2.49 -16.08 25.75
C PRO A 3 -3.45 -16.55 24.64
N PRO A 4 -4.24 -17.61 24.91
CA PRO A 4 -5.21 -18.12 23.97
C PRO A 4 -6.34 -17.10 23.80
N ASN A 5 -6.55 -16.65 22.55
CA ASN A 5 -7.77 -16.05 22.00
C ASN A 5 -8.81 -15.61 23.06
N GLU A 6 -8.61 -14.44 23.69
CA GLU A 6 -9.75 -13.75 24.27
C GLU A 6 -10.69 -13.37 23.12
N PRO A 7 -11.99 -13.69 23.18
CA PRO A 7 -12.93 -13.27 22.16
C PRO A 7 -12.99 -11.75 22.22
N ASN A 8 -12.25 -11.14 21.29
CA ASN A 8 -12.45 -9.84 20.70
C ASN A 8 -13.58 -9.08 21.40
N ARG A 9 -13.29 -8.27 22.43
CA ARG A 9 -14.33 -7.46 23.08
C ARG A 9 -14.77 -6.42 22.07
N PRO A 10 -15.96 -6.53 21.42
CA PRO A 10 -16.53 -5.33 20.85
C PRO A 10 -16.81 -4.42 22.06
N SER A 11 -16.25 -3.22 22.07
CA SER A 11 -16.53 -2.18 23.08
C SER A 11 -18.01 -1.71 23.08
N ARG A 12 -18.88 -2.42 22.36
CA ARG A 12 -20.30 -2.22 22.18
C ARG A 12 -20.93 -3.61 22.01
N SER A 13 -21.85 -4.01 22.89
CA SER A 13 -22.60 -5.26 22.70
C SER A 13 -23.32 -5.21 21.35
N LEU A 14 -22.84 -6.01 20.38
CA LEU A 14 -23.50 -6.17 19.09
C LEU A 14 -24.73 -7.08 19.28
N PRO A 15 -25.91 -6.71 18.77
CA PRO A 15 -27.07 -7.60 18.73
C PRO A 15 -26.73 -8.94 18.07
N GLU A 16 -27.32 -10.04 18.52
CA GLU A 16 -27.00 -11.39 18.02
C GLU A 16 -27.12 -11.48 16.49
N HIS A 17 -28.19 -10.91 15.93
CA HIS A 17 -28.47 -10.91 14.50
C HIS A 17 -27.45 -10.13 13.66
N GLU A 18 -26.66 -9.24 14.27
CA GLU A 18 -25.60 -8.48 13.58
C GLU A 18 -24.24 -9.18 13.63
N ARG A 19 -24.06 -10.20 14.49
CA ARG A 19 -22.74 -10.78 14.75
C ARG A 19 -22.14 -11.49 13.55
N GLU A 20 -22.95 -12.26 12.82
CA GLU A 20 -22.48 -12.97 11.62
C GLU A 20 -22.08 -12.00 10.51
N ALA A 21 -22.89 -10.95 10.29
CA ALA A 21 -22.60 -9.91 9.32
C ALA A 21 -21.35 -9.11 9.71
N TYR A 22 -21.19 -8.80 11.00
CA TYR A 22 -19.98 -8.15 11.52
C TYR A 22 -18.74 -9.04 11.37
N ALA A 23 -18.84 -10.33 11.70
CA ALA A 23 -17.75 -11.28 11.56
C ALA A 23 -17.32 -11.45 10.10
N THR A 24 -18.28 -11.56 9.18
CA THR A 24 -18.03 -11.59 7.74
C THR A 24 -17.33 -10.31 7.28
N HIS A 25 -17.84 -9.14 7.67
CA HIS A 25 -17.25 -7.84 7.35
C HIS A 25 -15.81 -7.72 7.88
N ARG A 26 -15.58 -8.15 9.13
CA ARG A 26 -14.24 -8.21 9.73
C ARG A 26 -13.31 -9.14 8.97
N GLN A 27 -13.77 -10.32 8.60
CA GLN A 27 -12.96 -11.30 7.86
C GLN A 27 -12.54 -10.77 6.49
N ASN A 28 -13.48 -10.15 5.77
CA ASN A 28 -13.18 -9.52 4.47
C ASN A 28 -12.12 -8.43 4.63
N LEU A 29 -12.31 -7.49 5.55
CA LEU A 29 -11.32 -6.43 5.80
C LEU A 29 -9.98 -6.98 6.28
N TYR A 30 -9.98 -8.03 7.10
CA TYR A 30 -8.75 -8.66 7.57
C TYR A 30 -7.96 -9.27 6.42
N SER A 31 -8.65 -9.91 5.46
CA SER A 31 -8.02 -10.51 4.28
C SER A 31 -7.38 -9.47 3.34
N GLU A 32 -7.94 -8.26 3.29
CA GLU A 32 -7.40 -7.17 2.46
C GLU A 32 -6.26 -6.41 3.15
N VAL A 33 -6.43 -6.11 4.45
CA VAL A 33 -5.47 -5.28 5.19
C VAL A 33 -4.28 -6.08 5.69
N ALA A 34 -4.49 -7.36 6.03
CA ALA A 34 -3.47 -8.29 6.52
C ALA A 34 -2.52 -7.66 7.56
N PRO A 35 -3.03 -7.21 8.73
CA PRO A 35 -2.19 -6.58 9.75
C PRO A 35 -1.12 -7.56 10.26
N ILE A 36 0.14 -7.13 10.30
CA ILE A 36 1.28 -8.00 10.67
C ILE A 36 1.72 -7.71 12.12
N SER A 37 1.90 -6.44 12.46
CA SER A 37 2.38 -6.02 13.77
C SER A 37 1.25 -5.84 14.79
N PRO A 38 1.52 -5.88 16.11
CA PRO A 38 0.50 -5.58 17.13
C PRO A 38 -0.13 -4.19 16.98
N LEU A 39 0.68 -3.19 16.62
CA LEU A 39 0.18 -1.83 16.38
C LEU A 39 -0.77 -1.77 15.17
N GLU A 40 -0.47 -2.53 14.11
CA GLU A 40 -1.40 -2.66 12.98
C GLU A 40 -2.69 -3.37 13.37
N HIS A 41 -2.65 -4.35 14.29
CA HIS A 41 -3.84 -5.00 14.80
C HIS A 41 -4.73 -4.03 15.59
N ASP A 42 -4.17 -3.19 16.45
CA ASP A 42 -4.93 -2.18 17.19
C ASP A 42 -5.59 -1.17 16.23
N LEU A 43 -4.83 -0.68 15.25
CA LEU A 43 -5.35 0.19 14.20
C LEU A 43 -6.42 -0.49 13.34
N PHE A 44 -6.27 -1.79 13.09
CA PHE A 44 -7.24 -2.60 12.37
C PHE A 44 -8.56 -2.72 13.16
N GLU A 45 -8.51 -2.93 14.48
CA GLU A 45 -9.71 -2.95 15.33
C GLU A 45 -10.42 -1.58 15.34
N HIS A 46 -9.69 -0.47 15.26
CA HIS A 46 -10.28 0.85 15.04
C HIS A 46 -10.91 1.00 13.66
N LEU A 47 -10.25 0.50 12.61
CA LEU A 47 -10.72 0.53 11.23
C LEU A 47 -12.04 -0.24 11.08
N ILE A 48 -12.11 -1.46 11.63
CA ILE A 48 -13.32 -2.28 11.56
C ILE A 48 -14.48 -1.64 12.33
N ALA A 49 -14.24 -1.10 13.52
CA ALA A 49 -15.26 -0.41 14.30
C ALA A 49 -15.82 0.82 13.55
N ALA A 50 -14.94 1.62 12.94
CA ALA A 50 -15.34 2.79 12.15
C ALA A 50 -16.12 2.38 10.89
N SER A 51 -15.65 1.38 10.14
CA SER A 51 -16.31 0.90 8.92
C SER A 51 -17.69 0.28 9.19
N TRP A 52 -17.82 -0.48 10.27
CA TRP A 52 -19.09 -1.04 10.70
C TRP A 52 -20.08 0.06 11.12
N THR A 53 -19.58 1.04 11.86
CA THR A 53 -20.38 2.21 12.27
C THR A 53 -20.90 2.99 11.05
N LEU A 54 -20.08 3.17 10.01
CA LEU A 54 -20.51 3.78 8.75
C LEU A 54 -21.60 2.98 8.05
N THR A 55 -21.50 1.66 8.05
CA THR A 55 -22.52 0.77 7.49
C THR A 55 -23.85 0.95 8.23
N ARG A 56 -23.82 1.01 9.57
CA ARG A 56 -25.01 1.26 10.38
C ARG A 56 -25.62 2.64 10.15
N TYR A 57 -24.79 3.68 10.03
CA TYR A 57 -25.29 5.02 9.74
C TYR A 57 -25.94 5.14 8.37
N ARG A 58 -25.43 4.43 7.36
CA ARG A 58 -26.07 4.36 6.04
C ARG A 58 -27.44 3.68 6.11
N ARG A 59 -27.56 2.57 6.85
CA ARG A 59 -28.85 1.90 7.06
C ARG A 59 -29.87 2.80 7.76
N LEU A 60 -29.45 3.51 8.81
CA LEU A 60 -30.31 4.47 9.51
C LEU A 60 -30.73 5.64 8.62
N GLU A 61 -29.83 6.10 7.75
CA GLU A 61 -30.14 7.12 6.74
C GLU A 61 -31.21 6.60 5.78
N ASP A 62 -31.02 5.40 5.23
CA ASP A 62 -31.98 4.74 4.33
C ASP A 62 -33.36 4.54 5.00
N GLU A 63 -33.39 4.10 6.27
CA GLU A 63 -34.62 3.95 7.06
C GLU A 63 -35.37 5.29 7.23
N ILE A 64 -34.67 6.40 7.44
CA ILE A 64 -35.31 7.73 7.54
C ILE A 64 -35.96 8.10 6.21
N PHE A 65 -35.25 7.89 5.09
CA PHE A 65 -35.78 8.21 3.75
C PHE A 65 -36.92 7.28 3.30
N GLN A 66 -36.96 6.04 3.79
CA GLN A 66 -38.04 5.10 3.50
C GLN A 66 -39.32 5.42 4.27
N ASN A 67 -39.19 5.87 5.53
CA ASN A 67 -40.33 6.11 6.41
C ASN A 67 -40.94 7.51 6.25
N GLU A 68 -40.18 8.48 5.78
CA GLU A 68 -40.63 9.87 5.63
C GLU A 68 -40.42 10.34 4.18
N PRO A 69 -41.48 10.66 3.41
CA PRO A 69 -41.35 11.02 1.99
C PRO A 69 -40.62 12.35 1.76
N ASN A 70 -40.59 13.24 2.77
CA ASN A 70 -39.84 14.50 2.74
C ASN A 70 -39.16 14.76 4.10
N PRO A 71 -38.06 14.04 4.41
CA PRO A 71 -37.44 14.10 5.73
C PRO A 71 -36.75 15.43 6.05
N LEU A 72 -36.63 16.33 5.08
CA LEU A 72 -36.12 17.68 5.30
C LEU A 72 -37.21 18.69 5.68
N LEU A 73 -38.49 18.38 5.42
CA LEU A 73 -39.61 19.28 5.75
C LEU A 73 -40.11 19.07 7.17
N ASN A 74 -39.90 17.88 7.72
CA ASN A 74 -40.23 17.58 9.11
C ASN A 74 -39.03 17.96 10.01
N PRO A 75 -39.21 18.88 10.98
CA PRO A 75 -38.10 19.42 11.76
C PRO A 75 -37.41 18.37 12.65
N LEU A 76 -38.13 17.31 13.06
CA LEU A 76 -37.56 16.25 13.88
C LEU A 76 -36.63 15.35 13.06
N THR A 77 -37.05 14.94 11.87
CA THR A 77 -36.26 14.11 10.96
C THR A 77 -35.09 14.89 10.37
N ALA A 78 -35.27 16.17 10.04
CA ALA A 78 -34.19 17.05 9.60
C ALA A 78 -33.07 17.18 10.66
N LYS A 79 -33.44 17.34 11.94
CA LYS A 79 -32.48 17.39 13.05
C LYS A 79 -31.76 16.05 13.26
N ALA A 80 -32.49 14.95 13.15
CA ALA A 80 -31.92 13.61 13.23
C ALA A 80 -30.90 13.36 12.10
N LEU A 81 -31.22 13.78 10.87
CA LEU A 81 -30.32 13.71 9.72
C LEU A 81 -29.07 14.57 9.91
N ASP A 82 -29.18 15.82 10.38
CA ASP A 82 -27.99 16.66 10.65
C ASP A 82 -27.07 15.99 11.68
N THR A 83 -27.65 15.45 12.75
CA THR A 83 -26.89 14.72 13.77
C THR A 83 -26.20 13.49 13.18
N LEU A 84 -26.92 12.71 12.36
CA LEU A 84 -26.40 11.53 11.70
C LEU A 84 -25.24 11.87 10.75
N GLN A 85 -25.35 12.95 9.96
CA GLN A 85 -24.28 13.41 9.07
C GLN A 85 -23.02 13.79 9.84
N ARG A 86 -23.15 14.48 10.97
CA ARG A 86 -21.99 14.83 11.82
C ARG A 86 -21.29 13.59 12.36
N LEU A 87 -22.06 12.62 12.85
CA LEU A 87 -21.53 11.34 13.35
C LEU A 87 -20.87 10.51 12.25
N LYS A 88 -21.48 10.46 11.06
CA LYS A 88 -20.93 9.83 9.86
C LYS A 88 -19.61 10.47 9.48
N ALA A 89 -19.52 11.79 9.42
CA ALA A 89 -18.28 12.50 9.12
C ALA A 89 -17.17 12.21 10.15
N ALA A 90 -17.52 12.05 11.44
CA ALA A 90 -16.55 11.65 12.47
C ALA A 90 -16.04 10.22 12.26
N ALA A 91 -16.93 9.28 11.96
CA ALA A 91 -16.58 7.89 11.67
C ALA A 91 -15.73 7.79 10.38
N GLU A 92 -16.04 8.57 9.34
CA GLU A 92 -15.25 8.62 8.11
C GLU A 92 -13.82 9.13 8.35
N ARG A 93 -13.66 10.16 9.18
CA ARG A 93 -12.34 10.65 9.58
C ARG A 93 -11.56 9.57 10.32
N SER A 94 -12.18 8.88 11.28
CA SER A 94 -11.54 7.77 12.00
C SER A 94 -11.12 6.65 11.06
N TYR A 95 -12.00 6.24 10.14
CA TYR A 95 -11.71 5.22 9.13
C TYR A 95 -10.51 5.61 8.25
N ARG A 96 -10.53 6.83 7.67
CA ARG A 96 -9.45 7.31 6.80
C ARG A 96 -8.11 7.43 7.54
N ASN A 97 -8.14 7.87 8.78
CA ASN A 97 -6.94 7.99 9.60
C ASN A 97 -6.35 6.61 9.90
N ALA A 98 -7.14 5.66 10.39
CA ALA A 98 -6.67 4.30 10.66
C ALA A 98 -6.06 3.64 9.40
N LEU A 99 -6.76 3.75 8.26
CA LEU A 99 -6.27 3.20 6.99
C LEU A 99 -4.94 3.84 6.55
N LYS A 100 -4.80 5.16 6.73
CA LYS A 100 -3.58 5.90 6.40
C LYS A 100 -2.42 5.47 7.30
N GLU A 101 -2.64 5.31 8.60
CA GLU A 101 -1.62 4.89 9.54
C GLU A 101 -1.13 3.47 9.24
N ILE A 102 -2.05 2.52 9.02
CA ILE A 102 -1.69 1.14 8.64
C ILE A 102 -0.85 1.13 7.37
N ARG A 103 -1.30 1.84 6.33
CA ARG A 103 -0.56 1.96 5.06
C ARG A 103 0.84 2.54 5.29
N THR A 104 0.97 3.54 6.15
CA THR A 104 2.25 4.19 6.46
C THR A 104 3.19 3.20 7.14
N ILE A 105 2.69 2.44 8.12
CA ILE A 105 3.47 1.42 8.82
C ILE A 105 3.93 0.31 7.85
N GLN A 106 3.01 -0.27 7.09
CA GLN A 106 3.31 -1.33 6.12
C GLN A 106 4.31 -0.87 5.06
N THR A 107 4.13 0.36 4.53
CA THR A 107 5.07 0.96 3.57
C THR A 107 6.45 1.16 4.20
N ASN A 108 6.51 1.68 5.43
CA ASN A 108 7.78 1.88 6.12
C ASN A 108 8.50 0.55 6.37
N TYR A 109 7.78 -0.52 6.73
CA TYR A 109 8.37 -1.85 6.85
C TYR A 109 8.96 -2.35 5.53
N ALA A 110 8.21 -2.24 4.43
CA ALA A 110 8.70 -2.63 3.10
C ALA A 110 9.95 -1.85 2.68
N LEU A 111 9.96 -0.53 2.91
CA LEU A 111 11.10 0.32 2.58
C LEU A 111 12.31 0.09 3.47
N ARG A 112 12.10 -0.25 4.74
CA ARG A 112 13.18 -0.58 5.66
C ARG A 112 13.96 -1.82 5.23
N ALA A 113 13.30 -2.76 4.56
CA ALA A 113 13.97 -3.93 3.98
C ALA A 113 14.93 -3.55 2.84
N LEU A 114 14.73 -2.40 2.19
CA LEU A 114 15.58 -1.89 1.11
C LEU A 114 16.74 -1.01 1.61
N LEU A 115 16.76 -0.64 2.90
CA LEU A 115 17.81 0.20 3.45
C LEU A 115 19.14 -0.57 3.60
N PRO A 116 20.29 0.07 3.29
CA PRO A 116 21.60 -0.50 3.60
C PRO A 116 21.75 -0.79 5.09
N GLU A 117 22.41 -1.90 5.43
CA GLU A 117 22.64 -2.35 6.81
C GLU A 117 23.11 -1.25 7.80
N PRO A 118 24.14 -0.43 7.46
CA PRO A 118 24.66 0.54 8.43
C PRO A 118 23.62 1.61 8.78
N ILE A 119 22.75 1.99 7.83
CA ILE A 119 21.70 2.98 8.06
C ILE A 119 20.53 2.34 8.81
N ARG A 120 20.18 1.11 8.46
CA ARG A 120 19.08 0.37 9.08
C ARG A 120 19.30 0.08 10.56
N ALA A 121 20.55 -0.15 10.96
CA ALA A 121 20.94 -0.39 12.36
C ALA A 121 20.74 0.83 13.28
N VAL A 122 20.89 2.04 12.73
CA VAL A 122 20.78 3.29 13.51
C VAL A 122 19.38 3.91 13.41
N ALA A 123 18.63 3.62 12.34
CA ALA A 123 17.31 4.20 12.13
C ALA A 123 16.29 3.74 13.21
N PRO A 124 15.53 4.65 13.85
CA PRO A 124 14.46 4.28 14.79
C PRO A 124 13.35 3.44 14.14
N ALA A 125 12.67 2.58 14.91
CA ALA A 125 11.62 1.67 14.44
C ALA A 125 10.49 2.37 13.66
N LEU A 126 10.00 3.50 14.17
CA LEU A 126 8.87 4.27 13.62
C LEU A 126 9.32 5.49 12.80
N SER A 127 10.56 5.50 12.31
CA SER A 127 11.04 6.60 11.47
C SER A 127 10.43 6.57 10.06
N GLU A 128 10.27 7.75 9.45
CA GLU A 128 9.84 7.85 8.06
C GLU A 128 10.99 7.43 7.11
N THR A 129 11.04 6.13 6.81
CA THR A 129 12.08 5.51 5.96
C THR A 129 12.21 6.16 4.59
N GLN A 130 11.13 6.71 4.02
CA GLN A 130 11.16 7.48 2.77
C GLN A 130 12.05 8.72 2.86
N LYS A 131 12.00 9.46 3.97
CA LYS A 131 12.83 10.66 4.16
C LYS A 131 14.30 10.26 4.25
N ILE A 132 14.59 9.15 4.94
CA ILE A 132 15.94 8.59 5.05
C ILE A 132 16.47 8.23 3.66
N LEU A 133 15.73 7.43 2.88
CA LEU A 133 16.12 7.03 1.52
C LEU A 133 16.43 8.21 0.60
N ARG A 134 15.67 9.31 0.69
CA ARG A 134 15.93 10.53 -0.10
C ARG A 134 17.18 11.27 0.33
N SER A 135 17.54 11.21 1.62
CA SER A 135 18.71 11.90 2.16
C SER A 135 20.01 11.10 2.02
N VAL A 136 19.95 9.80 1.73
CA VAL A 136 21.16 9.01 1.47
C VAL A 136 21.78 9.53 0.16
N PRO A 137 23.01 10.08 0.19
CA PRO A 137 23.67 10.49 -1.03
C PRO A 137 23.78 9.28 -1.95
N LYS A 138 23.30 9.42 -3.19
CA LYS A 138 23.49 8.41 -4.24
C LYS A 138 25.00 8.17 -4.30
N THR A 139 25.47 7.00 -3.88
CA THR A 139 26.90 6.68 -3.91
C THR A 139 27.39 7.03 -5.31
N PRO A 140 28.42 7.89 -5.45
CA PRO A 140 29.06 8.07 -6.74
C PRO A 140 29.37 6.67 -7.24
N GLN A 141 28.89 6.34 -8.45
CA GLN A 141 29.35 5.14 -9.12
C GLN A 141 30.87 5.16 -8.99
N PRO A 142 31.53 4.09 -8.48
CA PRO A 142 32.97 4.05 -8.54
C PRO A 142 33.34 4.38 -9.99
N ASP A 143 34.30 5.29 -10.19
CA ASP A 143 34.91 5.53 -11.49
C ASP A 143 35.51 4.20 -11.93
N ILE A 144 34.67 3.30 -12.45
CA ILE A 144 35.11 2.20 -13.26
C ILE A 144 35.57 2.93 -14.50
N PRO A 145 36.90 3.00 -14.77
CA PRO A 145 37.36 3.58 -16.01
C PRO A 145 36.60 2.86 -17.10
N ASN A 146 35.85 3.63 -17.90
CA ASN A 146 35.03 3.09 -18.97
C ASN A 146 35.92 2.12 -19.76
N PRO A 147 35.69 0.79 -19.71
CA PRO A 147 36.62 -0.18 -20.29
C PRO A 147 36.70 -0.04 -21.81
N PHE A 148 35.74 0.70 -22.38
CA PHE A 148 35.80 1.22 -23.72
C PHE A 148 36.00 2.73 -23.61
N PRO A 149 37.25 3.25 -23.65
CA PRO A 149 37.42 4.65 -24.01
C PRO A 149 36.59 4.89 -25.27
N ALA A 150 35.92 6.03 -25.37
CA ALA A 150 35.33 6.45 -26.62
C ALA A 150 36.48 6.59 -27.62
N GLN A 151 36.83 5.48 -28.27
CA GLN A 151 37.64 5.50 -29.47
C GLN A 151 36.86 6.43 -30.39
N PRO A 152 37.45 7.52 -30.90
CA PRO A 152 36.86 8.14 -32.06
C PRO A 152 36.72 7.00 -33.06
N PHE A 153 35.47 6.65 -33.39
CA PHE A 153 35.24 5.83 -34.56
C PHE A 153 35.78 6.68 -35.70
N GLU A 154 37.04 6.48 -36.06
CA GLU A 154 37.57 6.83 -37.36
C GLU A 154 36.83 5.94 -38.34
N PHE A 155 35.56 6.27 -38.59
CA PHE A 155 34.99 6.02 -39.89
C PHE A 155 35.84 6.84 -40.83
N GLY A 156 36.86 6.21 -41.40
CA GLY A 156 37.53 6.67 -42.60
C GLY A 156 36.49 6.70 -43.71
N PHE A 157 35.64 7.71 -43.68
CA PHE A 157 34.77 8.05 -44.79
C PHE A 157 35.67 8.76 -45.79
N ASN A 158 36.32 7.96 -46.64
CA ASN A 158 36.97 8.50 -47.81
C ASN A 158 35.85 8.69 -48.86
N PRO A 159 35.52 9.93 -49.24
CA PRO A 159 34.36 10.21 -50.10
C PRO A 159 34.50 9.64 -51.53
N ASP A 160 35.67 9.09 -51.88
CA ASP A 160 35.96 8.48 -53.18
C ASP A 160 35.88 6.94 -53.19
N ASP A 161 35.55 6.30 -52.06
CA ASP A 161 35.42 4.84 -52.03
C ASP A 161 34.09 4.38 -52.67
N PRO A 162 34.10 3.42 -53.61
CA PRO A 162 32.88 2.89 -54.21
C PRO A 162 32.01 2.16 -53.16
N ILE A 163 30.70 2.40 -53.24
CA ILE A 163 29.66 2.05 -52.26
C ILE A 163 29.59 0.54 -51.91
N ASP A 164 30.19 -0.34 -52.71
CA ASP A 164 30.03 -1.79 -52.58
C ASP A 164 30.96 -2.48 -51.56
N THR A 165 31.78 -1.75 -50.80
CA THR A 165 32.83 -2.38 -49.98
C THR A 165 32.50 -2.56 -48.49
N TYR A 166 31.27 -2.29 -48.05
CA TYR A 166 30.90 -2.51 -46.64
C TYR A 166 30.22 -3.87 -46.43
N PRO A 167 30.81 -4.81 -45.67
CA PRO A 167 30.14 -6.05 -45.34
C PRO A 167 28.93 -5.75 -44.45
N ILE A 168 27.73 -6.09 -44.95
CA ILE A 168 26.50 -6.14 -44.15
C ILE A 168 26.75 -7.16 -43.03
N ARG A 169 26.95 -6.66 -41.80
CA ARG A 169 27.09 -7.51 -40.63
C ARG A 169 25.75 -8.21 -40.39
N PRO A 170 25.64 -9.54 -40.48
CA PRO A 170 24.37 -10.20 -40.19
C PRO A 170 24.03 -10.00 -38.71
N ALA A 171 22.76 -9.72 -38.44
CA ALA A 171 22.22 -9.63 -37.08
C ALA A 171 22.53 -10.94 -36.33
N SER A 172 23.37 -10.85 -35.30
CA SER A 172 23.78 -12.00 -34.50
C SER A 172 22.60 -12.50 -33.67
N ALA A 173 21.86 -13.46 -34.22
CA ALA A 173 20.95 -14.30 -33.47
C ALA A 173 21.72 -15.46 -32.82
N ALA A 174 21.32 -15.79 -31.59
CA ALA A 174 21.52 -17.04 -30.87
C ALA A 174 22.96 -17.45 -30.46
N ASN A 175 23.15 -17.62 -29.15
CA ASN A 175 23.86 -18.78 -28.61
C ASN A 175 23.27 -19.17 -27.25
N LEU A 176 22.23 -20.00 -27.30
CA LEU A 176 21.90 -20.99 -26.28
C LEU A 176 22.83 -22.18 -26.53
N GLN A 177 23.70 -22.51 -25.58
CA GLN A 177 24.36 -23.81 -25.53
C GLN A 177 24.58 -24.20 -24.06
N ASN A 178 23.61 -24.95 -23.56
CA ASN A 178 23.82 -25.97 -22.54
C ASN A 178 24.65 -27.10 -23.16
N GLU A 179 25.65 -27.61 -22.45
CA GLU A 179 26.20 -28.94 -22.68
C GLU A 179 26.40 -29.64 -21.32
N PRO A 180 26.28 -30.98 -21.27
CA PRO A 180 26.06 -31.78 -20.06
C PRO A 180 27.35 -32.48 -19.57
N ASN A 181 27.46 -32.74 -18.28
CA ASN A 181 28.49 -33.64 -17.75
C ASN A 181 27.96 -35.08 -17.68
N ALA A 182 28.57 -35.94 -18.49
CA ALA A 182 28.37 -37.37 -18.53
C ALA A 182 29.30 -38.11 -17.55
N ALA A 183 28.78 -39.22 -17.03
CA ALA A 183 29.41 -40.47 -16.59
C ALA A 183 30.68 -40.41 -15.71
#